data_AF-A0A0C1Q875-F1
#
_entry.id   AF-A0A0C1Q875-F1
#
_cell.length_a   1.000
_cell.length_b   1.000
_cell.length_c   1.000
_cell.angle_alpha   90.00
_cell.angle_beta   90.00
_cell.angle_gamma   90.00
#
_symmetry.space_group_name_H-M   'P 1'
#
loop_
_entity.id
_entity.type
_entity.pdbx_description
1 polymer ?
#
loop_
_entity_poly.entity_id
_entity_poly.type
_entity_poly.pdbx_seq_one_letter_code
_entity_poly.pdbx_strand_id
1 'polypeptide(L)'
;MDPLEKLTERNKKYEKIKRKERIEVVKHLPLIAVFIIIYLSIYVYLGIDNYKPNTESLLGMSKQVWLFSMIISGGFCVIFFVGSLASILWFFLISKHIKVKHLPLKAVFIPLLSFILSLVCFMLGHYLDQLIHDNSSSIAKMMRFGYETTPLLIALPINIFIAGIALMLFKTLISIASFPFGAKKHAEKIIALNK
;
A
#
# COMPACT_ATOMS: atom_id res chain seq x y z
N MET A 1 -17.58 10.33 41.67
CA MET A 1 -17.48 10.57 40.22
C MET A 1 -17.73 9.25 39.54
N ASP A 2 -18.82 9.16 38.77
CA ASP A 2 -19.33 7.91 38.21
C ASP A 2 -18.31 7.34 37.19
N PRO A 3 -17.94 6.04 37.26
CA PRO A 3 -17.06 5.42 36.28
C PRO A 3 -17.53 5.61 34.82
N LEU A 4 -18.84 5.72 34.57
CA LEU A 4 -19.34 6.04 33.22
C LEU A 4 -18.98 7.46 32.78
N GLU A 5 -19.14 8.46 33.65
CA GLU A 5 -18.80 9.86 33.33
C GLU A 5 -17.30 10.01 33.03
N LYS A 6 -16.43 9.34 33.80
CA LYS A 6 -14.98 9.29 33.53
C LYS A 6 -14.66 8.68 32.15
N LEU A 7 -15.40 7.67 31.71
CA LEU A 7 -15.25 7.07 30.38
C LEU A 7 -15.75 8.02 29.28
N THR A 8 -16.88 8.69 29.48
CA THR A 8 -17.44 9.65 28.53
C THR A 8 -16.51 10.85 28.33
N GLU A 9 -15.93 11.38 29.42
CA GLU A 9 -14.96 12.47 29.35
C GLU A 9 -13.67 12.05 28.64
N ARG A 10 -13.15 10.84 28.93
CA ARG A 10 -11.99 10.30 28.22
C ARG A 10 -12.28 10.13 26.73
N ASN A 11 -13.41 9.56 26.35
CA ASN A 11 -13.80 9.38 24.95
C ASN A 11 -13.93 10.71 24.21
N LYS A 12 -14.61 11.71 24.79
CA LYS A 12 -14.70 13.07 24.23
C LYS A 12 -13.32 13.72 24.06
N LYS A 13 -12.39 13.49 24.99
CA LYS A 13 -11.02 14.00 24.90
C LYS A 13 -10.23 13.31 23.78
N TYR A 14 -10.33 11.98 23.65
CA TYR A 14 -9.72 11.22 22.56
C TYR A 14 -10.27 11.62 21.19
N GLU A 15 -11.58 11.85 21.08
CA GLU A 15 -12.22 12.24 19.84
C GLU A 15 -11.78 13.65 19.38
N LYS A 16 -11.66 14.60 20.32
CA LYS A 16 -11.08 15.92 20.05
C LYS A 16 -9.63 15.85 19.60
N ILE A 17 -8.82 14.96 20.17
CA ILE A 17 -7.42 14.74 19.76
C ILE A 17 -7.36 14.18 18.33
N LYS A 18 -8.15 13.13 18.05
CA LYS A 18 -8.22 12.50 16.72
C LYS A 18 -8.68 13.48 15.64
N ARG A 19 -9.60 14.40 15.97
CA ARG A 19 -10.05 15.45 15.05
C ARG A 19 -8.96 16.49 14.77
N LYS A 20 -8.19 16.88 15.79
CA LYS A 20 -7.03 17.80 15.61
C LYS A 20 -5.94 17.16 14.76
N GLU A 21 -5.60 15.90 15.00
CA GLU A 21 -4.61 15.16 14.19
C GLU A 21 -5.07 15.03 12.74
N ARG A 22 -6.36 14.79 12.49
CA ARG A 22 -6.91 14.77 11.12
C ARG A 22 -6.73 16.10 10.39
N ILE A 23 -7.04 17.21 11.06
CA ILE A 23 -6.87 18.56 10.49
C ILE A 23 -5.39 18.85 10.21
N GLU A 24 -4.49 18.36 11.05
CA GLU A 24 -3.05 18.54 10.88
C GLU A 24 -2.51 17.73 9.69
N VAL A 25 -2.97 16.49 9.49
CA VAL A 25 -2.67 15.70 8.28
C VAL A 25 -3.20 16.37 7.02
N VAL A 26 -4.39 16.97 7.06
CA VAL A 26 -4.96 17.75 5.93
C VAL A 26 -4.11 18.98 5.58
N LYS A 27 -3.32 19.53 6.50
CA LYS A 27 -2.39 20.63 6.15
C LYS A 27 -1.22 20.16 5.28
N HIS A 28 -0.93 18.86 5.26
CA HIS A 28 0.13 18.27 4.45
C HIS A 28 -0.35 17.71 3.11
N LEU A 29 -1.64 17.88 2.79
CA LEU A 29 -2.26 17.49 1.52
C LEU A 29 -1.53 18.03 0.28
N PRO A 30 -1.00 19.28 0.27
CA PRO A 30 -0.20 19.78 -0.86
C PRO A 30 1.08 18.97 -1.11
N LEU A 31 1.78 18.57 -0.04
CA LEU A 31 3.00 17.75 -0.15
C LEU A 31 2.68 16.35 -0.67
N ILE A 32 1.59 15.75 -0.18
CA ILE A 32 1.08 14.46 -0.66
C ILE A 32 0.72 14.56 -2.14
N ALA A 33 0.06 15.63 -2.56
CA ALA A 33 -0.32 15.85 -3.96
C ALA A 33 0.91 15.95 -4.87
N VAL A 34 1.97 16.67 -4.47
CA VAL A 34 3.23 16.72 -5.23
C VAL A 34 3.84 15.32 -5.38
N PHE A 35 3.85 14.52 -4.31
CA PHE A 35 4.36 13.15 -4.37
C PHE A 35 3.56 12.26 -5.32
N ILE A 36 2.23 12.39 -5.30
CA ILE A 36 1.32 11.69 -6.22
C ILE A 36 1.59 12.13 -7.66
N ILE A 37 1.77 13.42 -7.91
CA ILE A 37 2.08 13.96 -9.26
C ILE A 37 3.41 13.41 -9.77
N ILE A 38 4.46 13.41 -8.94
CA ILE A 38 5.77 12.83 -9.30
C ILE A 38 5.62 11.35 -9.62
N TYR A 39 4.91 10.60 -8.77
CA TYR A 39 4.69 9.18 -8.97
C TYR A 39 3.90 8.89 -10.25
N LEU A 40 2.82 9.63 -10.50
CA LEU A 40 2.03 9.53 -11.74
C LEU A 40 2.85 9.93 -12.97
N SER A 41 3.72 10.94 -12.87
CA SER A 41 4.58 11.34 -13.98
C SER A 41 5.59 10.24 -14.33
N ILE A 42 6.18 9.60 -13.32
CA ILE A 42 7.05 8.43 -13.50
C ILE A 42 6.27 7.26 -14.11
N TYR A 43 5.06 6.99 -13.59
CA TYR A 43 4.18 5.95 -14.12
C TYR A 43 3.84 6.19 -15.59
N VAL A 44 3.43 7.41 -15.94
CA VAL A 44 3.07 7.81 -17.30
C VAL A 44 4.28 7.71 -18.23
N TYR A 45 5.44 8.21 -17.80
CA TYR A 45 6.69 8.12 -18.56
C TYR A 45 7.09 6.66 -18.83
N LEU A 46 6.99 5.78 -17.82
CA LEU A 46 7.35 4.36 -17.95
C LEU A 46 6.28 3.54 -18.69
N GLY A 47 5.02 3.96 -18.61
CA GLY A 47 3.87 3.23 -19.14
C GLY A 47 3.54 3.54 -20.60
N ILE A 48 3.72 4.78 -21.06
CA ILE A 48 3.26 5.22 -22.39
C ILE A 48 3.92 4.44 -23.54
N ASP A 49 5.21 4.08 -23.44
CA ASP A 49 5.89 3.37 -24.53
C ASP A 49 5.56 1.87 -24.60
N ASN A 50 4.98 1.29 -23.55
CA ASN A 50 4.78 -0.16 -23.44
C ASN A 50 3.32 -0.61 -23.31
N TYR A 51 2.35 0.32 -23.26
CA TYR A 51 0.94 -0.02 -23.02
C TYR A 51 0.21 -0.35 -24.33
N LYS A 52 0.24 -1.63 -24.74
CA LYS A 52 -0.75 -2.18 -25.67
C LYS A 52 -1.84 -2.87 -24.84
N PRO A 53 -3.03 -2.27 -24.67
CA PRO A 53 -4.11 -2.88 -23.91
C PRO A 53 -4.71 -4.02 -24.72
N ASN A 54 -4.10 -5.21 -24.67
CA ASN A 54 -4.64 -6.40 -25.31
C ASN A 54 -5.26 -7.33 -24.26
N THR A 55 -6.21 -6.78 -23.48
CA THR A 55 -6.95 -7.55 -22.48
C THR A 55 -7.86 -8.62 -23.09
N GLU A 56 -8.09 -8.60 -24.41
CA GLU A 56 -8.80 -9.65 -25.14
C GLU A 56 -7.95 -10.92 -25.40
N SER A 57 -6.62 -10.88 -25.17
CA SER A 57 -5.73 -11.99 -25.55
C SER A 57 -5.51 -13.06 -24.47
N LEU A 58 -6.01 -12.86 -23.24
CA LEU A 58 -5.80 -13.81 -22.15
C LEU A 58 -6.78 -15.00 -22.24
N LEU A 59 -6.24 -16.21 -22.41
CA LEU A 59 -7.00 -17.46 -22.57
C LEU A 59 -7.16 -18.22 -21.24
N GLY A 60 -8.39 -18.66 -20.93
CA GLY A 60 -8.66 -19.60 -19.83
C GLY A 60 -8.01 -19.22 -18.49
N MET A 61 -7.31 -20.18 -17.87
CA MET A 61 -6.67 -20.01 -16.55
C MET A 61 -5.47 -19.04 -16.52
N SER A 62 -4.98 -18.56 -17.67
CA SER A 62 -3.95 -17.52 -17.68
C SER A 62 -4.45 -16.22 -17.05
N LYS A 63 -5.77 -15.97 -17.06
CA LYS A 63 -6.40 -14.84 -16.38
C LYS A 63 -6.21 -14.89 -14.87
N GLN A 64 -6.30 -16.07 -14.26
CA GLN A 64 -6.12 -16.25 -12.81
C GLN A 64 -4.65 -16.03 -12.42
N VAL A 65 -3.72 -16.51 -13.24
CA VAL A 65 -2.28 -16.27 -13.05
C VAL A 65 -1.96 -14.79 -13.20
N TRP A 66 -2.52 -14.14 -14.22
CA TRP A 66 -2.42 -12.70 -14.42
C TRP A 66 -2.97 -11.92 -13.22
N LEU A 67 -4.19 -12.24 -12.79
CA LEU A 67 -4.87 -11.58 -11.67
C LEU A 67 -4.04 -11.73 -10.38
N PHE A 68 -3.53 -12.93 -10.10
CA PHE A 68 -2.67 -13.16 -8.95
C PHE A 68 -1.39 -12.32 -9.02
N SER A 69 -0.71 -12.32 -10.17
CA SER A 69 0.51 -11.53 -10.40
C SER A 69 0.26 -10.03 -10.23
N MET A 70 -0.86 -9.51 -10.74
CA MET A 70 -1.25 -8.10 -10.59
C MET A 70 -1.59 -7.75 -9.15
N ILE A 71 -2.29 -8.62 -8.42
CA ILE A 71 -2.64 -8.39 -7.01
C ILE A 71 -1.39 -8.37 -6.14
N ILE A 72 -0.45 -9.28 -6.36
CA ILE A 72 0.81 -9.33 -5.60
C ILE A 72 1.66 -8.10 -5.92
N SER A 73 2.02 -7.92 -7.19
CA SER A 73 2.91 -6.82 -7.60
C SER A 73 2.30 -5.44 -7.34
N GLY A 74 1.06 -5.23 -7.76
CA GLY A 74 0.30 -3.99 -7.53
C GLY A 74 -0.01 -3.75 -6.06
N GLY A 75 -0.37 -4.79 -5.31
CA GLY A 75 -0.65 -4.67 -3.88
C GLY A 75 0.58 -4.24 -3.08
N PHE A 76 1.73 -4.90 -3.28
CA PHE A 76 2.99 -4.48 -2.65
C PHE A 76 3.44 -3.11 -3.13
N CYS A 77 3.30 -2.81 -4.42
CA CYS A 77 3.59 -1.50 -4.98
C CYS A 77 2.85 -0.38 -4.24
N VAL A 78 1.53 -0.52 -4.07
CA VAL A 78 0.70 0.47 -3.35
C VAL A 78 1.04 0.52 -1.86
N ILE A 79 1.27 -0.63 -1.23
CA ILE A 79 1.68 -0.71 0.18
C ILE A 79 2.98 0.07 0.43
N PHE A 80 4.00 -0.12 -0.40
CA PHE A 80 5.27 0.58 -0.26
C PHE A 80 5.16 2.06 -0.61
N PHE A 81 4.33 2.43 -1.58
CA PHE A 81 4.07 3.83 -1.90
C PHE A 81 3.39 4.56 -0.73
N VAL A 82 2.30 3.99 -0.21
CA VAL A 82 1.57 4.54 0.94
C VAL A 82 2.43 4.51 2.19
N GLY A 83 3.26 3.47 2.37
CA GLY A 83 4.24 3.38 3.45
C GLY A 83 5.29 4.49 3.41
N SER A 84 5.74 4.88 2.21
CA SER A 84 6.63 6.03 2.03
C SER A 84 5.97 7.32 2.52
N LEU A 85 4.76 7.61 2.03
CA LEU A 85 3.97 8.79 2.44
C LEU A 85 3.66 8.79 3.94
N ALA A 86 3.20 7.67 4.47
CA ALA A 86 2.88 7.52 5.89
C ALA A 86 4.12 7.76 6.76
N SER A 87 5.29 7.24 6.37
CA SER A 87 6.53 7.45 7.10
C SER A 87 6.93 8.93 7.11
N ILE A 88 6.84 9.62 5.96
CA ILE A 88 7.12 11.06 5.86
C ILE A 88 6.21 11.85 6.82
N LEU A 89 4.90 11.62 6.74
CA LEU A 89 3.92 12.29 7.59
C LEU A 89 4.18 12.01 9.08
N TRP A 90 4.47 10.75 9.41
CA TRP A 90 4.76 10.34 10.77
C TRP A 90 6.00 11.05 11.33
N PHE A 91 7.09 11.12 10.55
CA PHE A 91 8.30 11.84 10.96
C PHE A 91 8.04 13.33 11.17
N PHE A 92 7.31 13.99 10.27
CA PHE A 92 6.94 15.40 10.44
C PHE A 92 6.14 15.64 11.71
N LEU A 93 5.14 14.80 11.99
CA LEU A 93 4.31 14.92 13.19
C LEU A 93 5.12 14.70 14.47
N ILE A 94 6.02 13.72 14.50
CA ILE A 94 6.89 13.47 15.66
C ILE A 94 7.88 14.59 15.88
N SER A 95 8.58 15.06 14.84
CA SER A 95 9.55 16.15 14.97
C SER A 95 8.91 17.41 15.56
N LYS A 96 7.66 17.69 15.17
CA LYS A 96 6.87 18.80 15.73
C LYS A 96 6.58 18.61 17.23
N HIS A 97 6.26 17.38 17.65
CA HIS A 97 5.97 17.08 19.07
C HIS A 97 7.21 17.10 19.96
N ILE A 98 8.34 16.58 19.48
CA ILE A 98 9.59 16.51 20.25
C ILE A 98 10.39 17.84 20.14
N LYS A 99 9.94 18.80 19.32
CA LYS A 99 10.63 20.08 19.03
C LYS A 99 12.07 19.88 18.50
N VAL A 100 12.31 18.79 17.77
CA VAL A 100 13.61 18.55 17.14
C VAL A 100 13.73 19.48 15.94
N LYS A 101 14.78 20.31 15.92
CA LYS A 101 15.01 21.35 14.90
C LYS A 101 15.38 20.77 13.52
N HIS A 102 15.94 19.55 13.48
CA HIS A 102 16.40 18.89 12.26
C HIS A 102 15.91 17.44 12.20
N LEU A 103 15.39 17.02 11.04
CA LEU A 103 15.10 15.61 10.79
C LEU A 103 16.43 14.85 10.70
N PRO A 104 16.64 13.75 11.44
CA PRO A 104 17.85 12.95 11.30
C PRO A 104 17.89 12.37 9.88
N LEU A 105 19.07 12.35 9.24
CA LEU A 105 19.24 11.83 7.87
C LEU A 105 18.62 10.43 7.69
N LYS A 106 18.72 9.59 8.73
CA LYS A 106 18.11 8.25 8.84
C LYS A 106 16.59 8.23 8.65
N ALA A 107 15.88 9.32 8.98
CA ALA A 107 14.44 9.46 8.80
C ALA A 107 14.03 9.67 7.34
N VAL A 108 14.94 10.10 6.47
CA VAL A 108 14.69 10.26 5.03
C VAL A 108 14.92 8.95 4.27
N PHE A 109 15.83 8.08 4.77
CA PHE A 109 16.13 6.80 4.12
C PHE A 109 14.95 5.83 4.10
N ILE A 110 14.17 5.75 5.18
CA ILE A 110 13.02 4.83 5.25
C ILE A 110 11.97 5.14 4.17
N PRO A 111 11.45 6.37 4.03
CA PRO A 111 10.50 6.67 2.97
C PRO A 111 11.11 6.58 1.57
N LEU A 112 12.39 6.93 1.40
CA LEU A 112 13.08 6.79 0.12
C LEU A 112 13.17 5.31 -0.31
N LEU A 113 13.60 4.42 0.58
CA LEU A 113 13.69 2.99 0.31
C LEU A 113 12.32 2.41 -0.02
N SER A 114 11.28 2.78 0.74
CA SER A 114 9.91 2.36 0.48
C SER A 114 9.42 2.85 -0.90
N PHE A 115 9.77 4.08 -1.29
CA PHE A 115 9.44 4.59 -2.62
C PHE A 115 10.16 3.82 -3.74
N ILE A 116 11.45 3.53 -3.58
CA ILE A 116 12.22 2.73 -4.54
C ILE A 116 11.63 1.32 -4.68
N LEU A 117 11.30 0.65 -3.56
CA LEU A 117 10.66 -0.66 -3.58
C LEU A 117 9.31 -0.64 -4.28
N SER A 118 8.53 0.43 -4.10
CA SER A 118 7.27 0.62 -4.84
C SER A 118 7.49 0.65 -6.35
N LEU A 119 8.50 1.38 -6.82
CA LEU A 119 8.87 1.43 -8.24
C LEU A 119 9.36 0.08 -8.75
N VAL A 120 10.16 -0.66 -7.97
CA VAL A 120 10.60 -2.01 -8.35
C VAL A 120 9.40 -2.95 -8.49
N CYS A 121 8.45 -2.92 -7.55
CA CYS A 121 7.22 -3.71 -7.65
C CYS A 121 6.37 -3.31 -8.85
N PHE A 122 6.32 -2.02 -9.19
CA PHE A 122 5.64 -1.52 -10.38
C PHE A 122 6.25 -2.10 -11.66
N MET A 123 7.58 -1.99 -11.81
CA MET A 123 8.31 -2.55 -12.96
C MET A 123 8.16 -4.07 -13.05
N LEU A 124 8.19 -4.76 -11.90
CA LEU A 124 7.93 -6.19 -11.84
C LEU A 124 6.50 -6.53 -12.30
N GLY A 125 5.50 -5.77 -11.86
CA GLY A 125 4.13 -5.95 -12.29
C GLY A 125 3.97 -5.78 -13.80
N HIS A 126 4.60 -4.76 -14.37
CA HIS A 126 4.60 -4.55 -15.81
C HIS A 126 5.31 -5.68 -16.59
N TYR A 127 6.46 -6.14 -16.10
CA TYR A 127 7.16 -7.28 -16.70
C TYR A 127 6.32 -8.56 -16.66
N LEU A 128 5.68 -8.85 -15.52
CA LEU A 128 4.79 -10.01 -15.36
C LEU A 128 3.56 -9.90 -16.27
N ASP A 129 3.01 -8.70 -16.45
CA ASP A 129 1.91 -8.44 -17.37
C ASP A 129 2.26 -8.87 -18.79
N GLN A 130 3.39 -8.37 -19.32
CA GLN A 130 3.89 -8.71 -20.64
C GLN A 130 4.19 -10.20 -20.78
N LEU A 131 4.95 -10.77 -19.83
CA LEU A 131 5.32 -12.18 -19.84
C LEU A 131 4.09 -13.10 -19.89
N ILE A 132 3.04 -12.77 -19.15
CA ILE A 132 1.82 -13.59 -19.09
C ILE A 132 0.98 -13.45 -20.36
N HIS A 133 0.90 -12.25 -20.95
CA HIS A 133 0.23 -12.05 -22.22
C HIS A 133 0.93 -12.83 -23.34
N ASP A 134 2.26 -12.72 -23.44
CA ASP A 134 3.06 -13.41 -24.47
C ASP A 134 2.96 -14.95 -24.35
N ASN A 135 2.82 -15.47 -23.12
CA ASN A 135 2.78 -16.90 -22.84
C ASN A 135 1.37 -17.42 -22.50
N SER A 136 0.32 -16.64 -22.78
CA SER A 136 -1.05 -16.92 -22.29
C SER A 136 -1.55 -18.32 -22.65
N SER A 137 -1.34 -18.76 -23.90
CA SER A 137 -1.77 -20.09 -24.36
C SER A 137 -1.04 -21.23 -23.63
N SER A 138 0.27 -21.09 -23.43
CA SER A 138 1.10 -22.08 -22.73
C SER A 138 0.71 -22.17 -21.25
N ILE A 139 0.51 -21.03 -20.59
CA ILE A 139 0.03 -20.97 -19.20
C ILE A 139 -1.35 -21.61 -19.08
N ALA A 140 -2.26 -21.28 -19.99
CA ALA A 140 -3.61 -21.84 -19.99
C ALA A 140 -3.60 -23.37 -20.17
N LYS A 141 -2.74 -23.90 -21.05
CA LYS A 141 -2.56 -25.36 -21.24
C LYS A 141 -1.99 -26.02 -19.99
N MET A 142 -0.97 -25.43 -19.37
CA MET A 142 -0.36 -25.96 -18.15
C MET A 142 -1.37 -26.03 -17.00
N MET A 143 -2.18 -24.97 -16.85
CA MET A 143 -3.18 -24.83 -15.78
C MET A 143 -4.47 -25.63 -16.04
N ARG A 144 -4.54 -26.43 -17.11
CA ARG A 144 -5.62 -27.40 -17.33
C ARG A 144 -5.39 -28.73 -16.60
N PHE A 145 -4.21 -29.00 -16.06
CA PHE A 145 -3.92 -30.22 -15.30
C PHE A 145 -4.29 -31.52 -16.05
N GLY A 146 -4.07 -31.56 -17.37
CA GLY A 146 -4.41 -32.70 -18.23
C GLY A 146 -5.87 -32.79 -18.66
N TYR A 147 -6.75 -31.89 -18.22
CA TYR A 147 -8.14 -31.81 -18.66
C TYR A 147 -8.29 -30.98 -19.96
N GLU A 148 -9.39 -31.17 -20.69
CA GLU A 148 -9.70 -30.31 -21.85
C GLU A 148 -9.94 -28.86 -21.45
N THR A 149 -10.62 -28.66 -20.33
CA THR A 149 -10.84 -27.36 -19.68
C THR A 149 -10.58 -27.50 -18.19
N THR A 150 -10.08 -26.44 -17.54
CA THR A 150 -9.78 -26.52 -16.11
C THR A 150 -11.08 -26.70 -15.32
N PRO A 151 -11.23 -27.79 -14.54
CA PRO A 151 -12.43 -28.05 -13.78
C PRO A 151 -12.71 -26.94 -12.76
N LEU A 152 -14.00 -26.65 -12.53
CA LEU A 152 -14.43 -25.67 -11.54
C LEU A 152 -13.91 -25.97 -10.13
N LEU A 153 -13.81 -27.25 -9.78
CA LEU A 153 -13.24 -27.73 -8.51
C LEU A 153 -11.78 -27.31 -8.30
N ILE A 154 -11.02 -27.05 -9.37
CA ILE A 154 -9.64 -26.55 -9.30
C ILE A 154 -9.62 -25.02 -9.37
N ALA A 155 -10.44 -24.41 -10.23
CA ALA A 155 -10.47 -22.96 -10.39
C ALA A 155 -10.99 -22.23 -9.14
N LEU A 156 -11.97 -22.80 -8.43
CA LEU A 156 -12.63 -22.15 -7.29
C LEU A 156 -11.71 -21.96 -6.08
N PRO A 157 -10.94 -22.97 -5.61
CA PRO A 157 -9.94 -22.77 -4.56
C PRO A 157 -8.88 -21.72 -4.91
N ILE A 158 -8.44 -21.67 -6.17
CA ILE A 158 -7.47 -20.66 -6.65
C ILE A 158 -8.06 -19.26 -6.51
N ASN A 159 -9.31 -19.06 -6.94
CA ASN A 159 -9.97 -17.76 -6.82
C ASN A 159 -10.18 -17.33 -5.36
N ILE A 160 -10.56 -18.27 -4.48
CA ILE A 160 -10.71 -18.01 -3.04
C ILE A 160 -9.36 -17.61 -2.42
N PHE A 161 -8.28 -18.30 -2.80
CA PHE A 161 -6.94 -17.99 -2.34
C PHE A 161 -6.49 -16.60 -2.79
N ILE A 162 -6.71 -16.25 -4.07
CA ILE A 162 -6.42 -14.91 -4.60
C ILE A 162 -7.19 -13.83 -3.83
N ALA A 163 -8.49 -14.05 -3.58
CA ALA A 163 -9.32 -13.13 -2.81
C ALA A 163 -8.82 -12.97 -1.36
N GLY A 164 -8.43 -14.06 -0.71
CA GLY A 164 -7.86 -14.05 0.64
C GLY A 164 -6.59 -13.20 0.72
N ILE A 165 -5.68 -13.36 -0.26
CA ILE A 165 -4.46 -12.54 -0.35
C ILE A 165 -4.79 -11.07 -0.59
N ALA A 166 -5.73 -10.77 -1.49
CA ALA A 166 -6.16 -9.40 -1.74
C ALA A 166 -6.68 -8.73 -0.46
N LEU A 167 -7.49 -9.44 0.34
CA LEU A 167 -7.99 -8.94 1.62
C LEU A 167 -6.86 -8.73 2.65
N MET A 168 -5.88 -9.63 2.72
CA MET A 168 -4.71 -9.47 3.59
C MET A 168 -3.87 -8.25 3.20
N LEU A 169 -3.62 -8.05 1.91
CA LEU A 169 -2.91 -6.88 1.40
C LEU A 169 -3.69 -5.59 1.68
N PHE A 170 -5.01 -5.59 1.47
CA PHE A 170 -5.87 -4.45 1.76
C PHE A 170 -5.87 -4.08 3.26
N LYS A 171 -5.96 -5.08 4.15
CA LYS A 171 -5.84 -4.87 5.60
C LYS A 171 -4.49 -4.27 5.97
N THR A 172 -3.41 -4.76 5.35
CA THR A 172 -2.05 -4.25 5.57
C THR A 172 -1.92 -2.80 5.11
N LEU A 173 -2.49 -2.47 3.95
CA LEU A 173 -2.53 -1.11 3.41
C LEU A 173 -3.23 -0.14 4.36
N ILE A 174 -4.41 -0.50 4.87
CA ILE A 174 -5.15 0.33 5.85
C ILE A 174 -4.30 0.53 7.12
N SER A 175 -3.67 -0.53 7.62
CA SER A 175 -2.83 -0.45 8.81
C SER A 175 -1.68 0.55 8.62
N ILE A 176 -0.97 0.47 7.49
CA ILE A 176 0.14 1.37 7.16
C ILE A 176 -0.35 2.80 6.96
N ALA A 177 -1.45 3.00 6.23
CA ALA A 177 -2.05 4.32 6.02
C ALA A 177 -2.47 4.98 7.35
N SER A 178 -2.82 4.17 8.36
CA SER A 178 -3.23 4.67 9.67
C SER A 178 -2.06 5.00 10.61
N PHE A 179 -0.85 4.57 10.30
CA PHE A 179 0.35 4.72 11.14
C PHE A 179 0.63 6.18 11.58
N PRO A 180 0.47 7.21 10.74
CA PRO A 180 0.71 8.60 11.12
C PRO A 180 -0.21 9.10 12.24
N PHE A 181 -1.44 8.56 12.36
CA PHE A 181 -2.37 8.96 13.43
C PHE A 181 -1.92 8.50 14.83
N GLY A 182 -0.95 7.57 14.92
CA GLY A 182 -0.33 7.17 16.18
C GLY A 182 0.86 8.04 16.61
N ALA A 183 1.27 9.02 15.79
CA ALA A 183 2.52 9.76 15.97
C ALA A 183 2.67 10.43 17.35
N LYS A 184 1.59 11.00 17.89
CA LYS A 184 1.62 11.65 19.20
C LYS A 184 1.91 10.67 20.34
N LYS A 185 1.23 9.50 20.35
CA LYS A 185 1.48 8.43 21.33
C LYS A 185 2.90 7.89 21.22
N HIS A 186 3.43 7.81 20.00
CA HIS A 186 4.82 7.39 19.76
C HIS A 186 5.81 8.43 20.29
N ALA A 187 5.56 9.73 20.07
CA ALA A 187 6.39 10.81 20.61
C ALA A 187 6.41 10.81 22.15
N GLU A 188 5.26 10.66 22.81
CA GLU A 188 5.16 10.57 24.26
C GLU A 188 5.98 9.39 24.83
N LYS A 189 5.94 8.22 24.17
CA LYS A 189 6.77 7.07 24.54
C LYS A 189 8.26 7.33 24.38
N ILE A 190 8.66 7.95 23.28
CA ILE A 190 10.08 8.28 23.01
C ILE A 190 10.61 9.26 24.06
N ILE A 191 9.83 10.27 24.43
CA ILE A 191 10.20 11.23 25.49
C ILE A 191 10.31 10.52 26.84
N ALA A 192 9.41 9.59 27.15
CA ALA A 192 9.43 8.84 28.40
C ALA A 192 10.61 7.86 28.52
N LEU A 193 11.10 7.30 27.41
CA LEU A 193 12.27 6.42 27.37
C LEU A 193 13.61 7.16 27.52
N ASN A 194 13.63 8.46 27.23
CA ASN A 194 14.82 9.31 27.31
C ASN A 194 14.86 10.20 28.57
N LYS A 195 13.96 9.97 29.52
CA LYS A 195 13.98 10.55 30.88
C LYS A 195 14.45 9.50 31.86
#